data_AF-S7NH79-F1
#
_entry.id   AF-S7NH79-F1
#
_cell.length_a   1.000
_cell.length_b   1.000
_cell.length_c   1.000
_cell.angle_alpha   90.00
_cell.angle_beta   90.00
_cell.angle_gamma   90.00
#
_symmetry.space_group_name_H-M   'P 1'
#
loop_
_entity.id
_entity.type
_entity.pdbx_description
1 polymer ?
#
loop_
_entity_poly.entity_id
_entity_poly.type
_entity_poly.pdbx_seq_one_letter_code
_entity_poly.pdbx_strand_id
1 'polypeptide(L)'
;MRKRVLISINSRSACCATVECSEEPETYQNLRQKVDNFVSTHLDKQEWNPTMNKNQLRNGLRQSVVQSGMLEAGVDRIISQVVDPKLNHIFRPQIERAIHEFLAAKKKEAAPAPPPEPESQDAPGPAQDAS
;
A
#
# COMPACT_ATOMS: atom_id res chain seq x y z
N MET A 1 13.85 -6.36 42.69
CA MET A 1 13.72 -7.65 41.97
C MET A 1 12.56 -7.71 40.95
N ARG A 2 11.60 -6.76 40.95
CA ARG A 2 10.44 -6.75 40.04
C ARG A 2 10.74 -6.51 38.55
N LYS A 3 11.94 -6.01 38.21
CA LYS A 3 12.31 -5.65 36.83
C LYS A 3 13.04 -6.74 36.03
N ARG A 4 13.37 -7.90 36.63
CA ARG A 4 14.22 -8.92 35.97
C ARG A 4 13.46 -9.91 35.07
N VAL A 5 12.13 -9.91 35.07
CA VAL A 5 11.35 -10.90 34.31
C VAL A 5 10.84 -10.35 32.96
N LEU A 6 10.81 -9.02 32.76
CA LEU A 6 10.29 -8.44 31.52
C LEU A 6 11.24 -8.52 30.30
N ILE A 7 12.52 -8.88 30.48
CA ILE A 7 13.51 -8.81 29.39
C ILE A 7 13.49 -10.03 28.45
N SER A 8 12.79 -11.13 28.79
CA SER A 8 12.78 -12.32 27.91
C SER A 8 11.66 -12.34 26.87
N ILE A 9 10.78 -11.34 26.80
CA ILE A 9 9.73 -11.23 25.76
C ILE A 9 10.13 -10.24 24.65
N ASN A 10 11.24 -9.50 24.80
CA ASN A 10 11.76 -8.67 23.70
C ASN A 10 12.66 -9.52 22.79
N SER A 11 12.04 -10.42 22.03
CA SER A 11 12.71 -11.03 20.86
C SER A 11 12.89 -9.93 19.82
N ARG A 12 14.07 -9.31 19.86
CA ARG A 12 14.77 -8.66 18.75
C ARG A 12 13.86 -7.98 17.72
N SER A 13 13.70 -6.68 17.93
CA SER A 13 13.70 -5.68 16.87
C SER A 13 14.83 -5.98 15.87
N ALA A 14 14.56 -6.78 14.85
CA ALA A 14 15.50 -7.14 13.81
C ALA A 14 14.78 -7.37 12.46
N CYS A 15 13.82 -6.51 12.12
CA CYS A 15 13.20 -6.50 10.80
C CYS A 15 13.55 -5.29 9.93
N CYS A 16 14.29 -4.30 10.43
CA CYS A 16 14.63 -3.11 9.65
C CYS A 16 16.14 -3.04 9.36
N ALA A 17 16.55 -3.73 8.30
CA ALA A 17 17.90 -3.62 7.72
C ALA A 17 17.88 -3.26 6.22
N THR A 18 16.71 -2.98 5.64
CA THR A 18 16.58 -2.54 4.24
C THR A 18 16.04 -1.11 4.18
N VAL A 19 16.45 -0.37 3.15
CA VAL A 19 16.10 1.04 2.89
C VAL A 19 14.58 1.26 2.84
N GLU A 20 13.81 0.20 2.56
CA GLU A 20 12.34 0.10 2.57
C GLU A 20 11.68 0.15 3.97
N CYS A 21 12.45 -0.02 5.06
CA CYS A 21 11.91 0.14 6.43
C CYS A 21 11.89 1.61 6.90
N SER A 22 12.53 2.52 6.16
CA SER A 22 12.58 3.95 6.52
C SER A 22 11.25 4.67 6.29
N GLU A 23 10.36 4.08 5.48
CA GLU A 23 8.97 4.50 5.35
C GLU A 23 8.04 3.73 6.29
N GLU A 24 8.55 3.08 7.35
CA GLU A 24 7.66 2.45 8.31
C GLU A 24 6.78 3.55 8.92
N PRO A 25 5.48 3.56 8.59
CA PRO A 25 4.66 4.74 8.76
C PRO A 25 4.63 5.11 10.23
N GLU A 26 4.77 6.40 10.55
CA GLU A 26 4.77 6.87 11.95
C GLU A 26 3.57 6.29 12.73
N THR A 27 2.46 6.07 12.04
CA THR A 27 1.26 5.38 12.53
C THR A 27 1.54 3.98 13.10
N TYR A 28 2.34 3.17 12.41
CA TYR A 28 2.71 1.82 12.86
C TYR A 28 3.59 1.87 14.11
N GLN A 29 4.58 2.77 14.13
CA GLN A 29 5.43 2.97 15.30
C GLN A 29 4.62 3.46 16.52
N ASN A 30 3.66 4.35 16.30
CA ASN A 30 2.73 4.79 17.34
C ASN A 30 1.84 3.66 17.88
N LEU A 31 1.33 2.79 17.00
CA LEU A 31 0.54 1.63 17.40
C LEU A 31 1.38 0.65 18.23
N ARG A 32 2.60 0.36 17.77
CA ARG A 32 3.54 -0.50 18.48
C ARG A 32 3.82 0.01 19.89
N GLN A 33 4.15 1.30 20.00
CA GLN A 33 4.40 1.93 21.30
C GLN A 33 3.17 1.87 22.22
N LYS A 34 1.96 2.09 21.69
CA LYS A 34 0.71 1.98 22.47
C LYS A 34 0.49 0.57 23.01
N VAL A 35 0.71 -0.45 22.19
CA VAL A 35 0.58 -1.86 22.61
C VAL A 35 1.59 -2.18 23.70
N ASP A 36 2.86 -1.79 23.52
CA ASP A 36 3.92 -2.03 24.50
C ASP A 36 3.62 -1.33 25.84
N ASN A 37 3.15 -0.08 25.80
CA ASN A 37 2.75 0.67 26.99
C ASN A 37 1.56 0.03 27.71
N PHE A 38 0.57 -0.47 26.96
CA PHE A 38 -0.59 -1.15 27.53
C PHE A 38 -0.19 -2.46 28.19
N VAL A 39 0.63 -3.28 27.53
CA VAL A 39 1.13 -4.53 28.08
C VAL A 39 1.92 -4.27 29.37
N SER A 40 2.81 -3.27 29.37
CA SER A 40 3.56 -2.90 30.58
C SER A 40 2.63 -2.49 31.72
N THR A 41 1.70 -1.57 31.46
CA THR A 41 0.75 -1.08 32.47
C THR A 41 -0.16 -2.19 33.00
N HIS A 42 -0.58 -3.11 32.13
CA HIS A 42 -1.42 -4.23 32.50
C HIS A 42 -0.67 -5.22 33.39
N LEU A 43 0.59 -5.54 33.05
CA LEU A 43 1.44 -6.43 33.83
C LEU A 43 1.86 -5.81 35.17
N ASP A 44 2.04 -4.49 35.25
CA ASP A 44 2.37 -3.80 36.51
C ASP A 44 1.25 -3.88 37.56
N LYS A 45 0.00 -4.03 37.12
CA LYS A 45 -1.16 -4.23 38.00
C LYS A 45 -1.29 -5.66 38.52
N GLN A 46 -0.55 -6.61 37.94
CA GLN A 46 -0.65 -8.02 38.29
C GLN A 46 0.34 -8.34 39.41
N GLU A 47 -0.17 -8.88 40.52
CA GLU A 47 0.69 -9.36 41.60
C GLU A 47 1.31 -10.70 41.21
N TRP A 48 2.63 -10.74 41.08
CA TRP A 48 3.33 -11.96 40.70
C TRP A 48 3.36 -12.97 41.86
N ASN A 49 2.86 -14.18 41.61
CA ASN A 49 2.96 -15.30 42.53
C ASN A 49 3.75 -16.46 41.90
N PRO A 50 4.69 -17.12 42.62
CA PRO A 50 5.45 -18.25 42.10
C PRO A 50 4.59 -19.45 41.67
N THR A 51 3.38 -19.63 42.23
CA THR A 51 2.44 -20.70 41.88
C THR A 51 1.48 -20.28 40.74
N MET A 52 1.61 -19.06 40.21
CA MET A 52 0.65 -18.51 39.27
C MET A 52 0.70 -19.21 37.91
N ASN A 53 -0.48 -19.47 37.34
CA ASN A 53 -0.58 -20.10 36.03
C ASN A 53 -0.24 -19.10 34.92
N LYS A 54 0.96 -19.24 34.34
CA LYS A 54 1.46 -18.37 33.26
C LYS A 54 0.58 -18.39 32.01
N ASN A 55 -0.10 -19.50 31.72
CA ASN A 55 -0.97 -19.61 30.55
C ASN A 55 -2.25 -18.78 30.73
N GLN A 56 -2.84 -18.79 31.93
CA GLN A 56 -3.99 -17.94 32.24
C GLN A 56 -3.64 -16.46 32.15
N LEU A 57 -2.47 -16.05 32.68
CA LEU A 57 -2.01 -14.67 32.57
C LEU A 57 -1.82 -14.25 31.10
N ARG A 58 -1.19 -15.10 30.28
CA ARG A 58 -1.00 -14.82 28.85
C ARG A 58 -2.32 -14.74 28.11
N ASN A 59 -3.26 -15.63 28.39
CA ASN A 59 -4.58 -15.62 27.76
C ASN A 59 -5.40 -14.40 28.19
N GLY A 60 -5.38 -14.04 29.48
CA GLY A 60 -6.01 -12.83 29.99
C GLY A 60 -5.42 -11.56 29.40
N LEU A 61 -4.10 -11.49 29.23
CA LEU A 61 -3.44 -10.37 28.54
C LEU A 61 -3.86 -10.28 27.07
N ARG A 62 -3.88 -11.41 26.34
CA ARG A 62 -4.36 -11.45 24.94
C ARG A 62 -5.79 -10.94 24.83
N GLN A 63 -6.69 -11.41 25.70
CA GLN A 63 -8.07 -10.95 25.74
C GLN A 63 -8.17 -9.47 26.08
N SER A 64 -7.39 -8.98 27.05
CA SER A 64 -7.39 -7.56 27.44
C SER A 64 -6.92 -6.65 26.31
N VAL A 65 -5.91 -7.07 25.53
CA VAL A 65 -5.45 -6.33 24.34
C VAL A 65 -6.54 -6.28 23.28
N VAL A 66 -7.21 -7.40 23.01
CA VAL A 66 -8.33 -7.44 22.05
C VAL A 66 -9.50 -6.56 22.51
N GLN A 67 -9.93 -6.71 23.77
CA GLN A 67 -11.02 -5.93 24.35
C GLN A 67 -10.74 -4.42 24.40
N SER A 68 -9.47 -4.02 24.48
CA SER A 68 -9.10 -2.60 24.47
C SER A 68 -9.39 -1.90 23.15
N GLY A 69 -9.63 -2.65 22.05
CA GLY A 69 -9.91 -2.10 20.73
C GLY A 69 -8.72 -1.36 20.08
N MET A 70 -7.55 -1.30 20.74
CA MET A 70 -6.43 -0.51 20.22
C MET A 70 -5.83 -1.07 18.94
N LEU A 71 -5.91 -2.39 18.75
CA LEU A 71 -5.42 -3.05 17.54
C LEU A 71 -6.34 -2.72 16.36
N GLU A 72 -7.66 -2.83 16.55
CA GLU A 72 -8.65 -2.50 15.52
C GLU A 72 -8.54 -1.02 15.12
N ALA A 73 -8.57 -0.11 16.10
CA ALA A 73 -8.40 1.32 15.84
C ALA A 73 -7.02 1.67 15.25
N GLY A 74 -5.99 0.92 15.60
CA GLY A 74 -4.65 1.05 15.05
C GLY A 74 -4.59 0.68 13.57
N VAL A 75 -5.23 -0.43 13.20
CA VAL A 75 -5.32 -0.91 11.82
C VAL A 75 -6.07 0.08 10.94
N ASP A 76 -7.25 0.56 11.37
CA ASP A 76 -8.02 1.56 10.61
C ASP A 76 -7.21 2.84 10.38
N ARG A 77 -6.43 3.26 11.38
CA ARG A 77 -5.57 4.43 11.26
C ARG A 77 -4.41 4.21 10.29
N ILE A 78 -3.82 3.02 10.26
CA ILE A 78 -2.78 2.65 9.28
C ILE A 78 -3.39 2.66 7.87
N ILE A 79 -4.57 2.07 7.67
CA ILE A 79 -5.27 2.09 6.39
C ILE A 79 -5.46 3.53 5.91
N SER A 80 -6.03 4.37 6.77
CA SER A 80 -6.35 5.76 6.42
C SER A 80 -5.12 6.62 6.13
N GLN A 81 -4.01 6.38 6.84
CA GLN A 81 -2.82 7.24 6.75
C GLN A 81 -1.78 6.74 5.75
N VAL A 82 -1.80 5.45 5.42
CA VAL A 82 -0.72 4.82 4.65
C VAL A 82 -1.26 4.22 3.37
N VAL A 83 -2.40 3.54 3.44
CA VAL A 83 -2.96 2.82 2.29
C VAL A 83 -3.75 3.78 1.41
N ASP A 84 -4.64 4.59 1.99
CA ASP A 84 -5.48 5.52 1.23
C ASP A 84 -4.69 6.56 0.43
N PRO A 85 -3.61 7.17 0.95
CA PRO A 85 -2.79 8.08 0.17
C PRO A 85 -2.09 7.37 -0.99
N LYS A 86 -1.59 6.14 -0.80
CA LYS A 86 -0.96 5.35 -1.87
C LYS A 86 -1.98 4.98 -2.95
N LEU A 87 -3.21 4.59 -2.58
CA LEU A 87 -4.31 4.34 -3.53
C LEU A 87 -4.60 5.56 -4.40
N ASN A 88 -4.75 6.73 -3.78
CA ASN A 88 -5.25 7.90 -4.50
C ASN A 88 -4.16 8.72 -5.22
N HIS A 89 -2.93 8.75 -4.72
CA HIS A 89 -1.86 9.58 -5.29
C HIS A 89 -0.82 8.82 -6.10
N ILE A 90 -0.73 7.49 -5.91
CA ILE A 90 0.24 6.66 -6.65
C ILE A 90 -0.48 5.79 -7.67
N PHE A 91 -1.47 5.02 -7.24
CA PHE A 91 -2.11 4.05 -8.12
C PHE A 91 -3.10 4.71 -9.08
N ARG A 92 -3.99 5.60 -8.61
CA ARG A 92 -4.97 6.28 -9.48
C ARG A 92 -4.33 7.02 -10.67
N PRO A 93 -3.31 7.89 -10.49
CA PRO A 93 -2.75 8.64 -11.62
C PRO A 93 -2.06 7.74 -12.65
N GLN A 94 -1.47 6.62 -12.20
CA GLN A 94 -0.87 5.63 -13.11
C GLN A 94 -1.92 4.89 -13.92
N ILE A 95 -3.03 4.51 -13.28
CA ILE A 95 -4.17 3.87 -13.96
C ILE A 95 -4.78 4.82 -14.99
N GLU A 96 -5.04 6.08 -14.61
CA GLU A 96 -5.58 7.09 -15.53
C GLU A 96 -4.66 7.34 -16.73
N ARG A 97 -3.34 7.44 -16.49
CA ARG A 97 -2.35 7.59 -17.56
C ARG A 97 -2.36 6.41 -18.53
N ALA A 98 -2.37 5.18 -18.01
CA ALA A 98 -2.41 3.96 -18.83
C ALA A 98 -3.69 3.87 -19.67
N ILE A 99 -4.84 4.26 -19.10
CA ILE A 99 -6.12 4.32 -19.83
C ILE A 99 -6.05 5.35 -20.96
N HIS A 100 -5.54 6.55 -20.69
CA HIS A 100 -5.40 7.58 -21.71
C HIS A 100 -4.46 7.16 -22.84
N GLU A 101 -3.33 6.55 -22.50
CA GLU A 101 -2.38 6.03 -23.48
C GLU A 101 -3.03 4.94 -24.35
N PHE A 102 -3.74 3.99 -23.74
CA PHE A 102 -4.45 2.93 -24.46
C PHE A 102 -5.52 3.48 -25.41
N LEU A 103 -6.36 4.40 -24.95
CA LEU A 103 -7.40 5.02 -25.77
C LEU A 103 -6.82 5.89 -26.90
N ALA A 104 -5.74 6.63 -26.62
CA ALA A 104 -5.03 7.41 -27.64
C ALA A 104 -4.42 6.50 -28.72
N ALA A 105 -3.86 5.34 -28.32
CA ALA A 105 -3.34 4.35 -29.26
C ALA A 105 -4.46 3.77 -30.15
N LYS A 106 -5.62 3.40 -29.56
CA LYS A 106 -6.79 2.92 -30.31
C LYS A 106 -7.32 3.96 -31.30
N LYS A 107 -7.35 5.25 -30.92
CA LYS A 107 -7.82 6.34 -31.80
C LYS A 107 -6.87 6.60 -32.97
N LYS A 108 -5.57 6.39 -32.78
CA LYS A 108 -4.56 6.49 -33.85
C LYS A 108 -4.63 5.32 -34.83
N GLU A 109 -5.01 4.14 -34.37
CA GLU A 109 -5.24 2.94 -35.19
C GLU A 109 -6.56 3.02 -36.00
N ALA A 110 -7.53 3.81 -35.53
CA ALA A 110 -8.82 4.02 -36.20
C ALA A 110 -8.85 5.23 -37.18
N ALA A 111 -7.75 5.98 -37.33
CA ALA A 111 -7.65 7.01 -38.35
C ALA A 111 -7.34 6.34 -39.70
N PRO A 112 -8.23 6.45 -40.72
CA PRO A 112 -8.02 5.78 -41.99
C PRO A 112 -6.83 6.39 -42.71
N ALA A 113 -6.04 5.52 -43.34
CA ALA A 113 -5.03 5.91 -44.32
C ALA A 113 -5.64 6.89 -45.35
N PRO A 114 -4.89 7.91 -45.81
CA PRO A 114 -5.38 8.84 -46.82
C PRO A 114 -5.85 8.06 -48.06
N PRO A 115 -6.98 8.48 -48.68
CA PRO A 115 -7.57 7.74 -49.80
C PRO A 115 -6.58 7.63 -50.97
N PRO A 116 -6.54 6.48 -51.68
CA PRO A 116 -5.71 6.33 -52.86
C PRO A 116 -6.18 7.30 -53.94
N GLU A 117 -5.25 8.12 -54.45
CA GLU A 117 -5.50 8.98 -55.61
C GLU A 117 -5.98 8.13 -56.79
N PRO A 118 -7.10 8.47 -57.46
CA PRO A 118 -7.50 7.75 -58.64
C PRO A 118 -6.56 8.10 -59.81
N GLU A 119 -5.81 7.09 -60.24
CA GLU A 119 -5.23 6.99 -61.58
C GLU A 119 -6.27 7.43 -62.63
N SER A 120 -6.02 8.53 -63.33
CA SER A 120 -6.72 8.85 -64.57
C SER A 120 -5.75 8.64 -65.72
N GLN A 121 -5.72 7.41 -66.22
CA GLN A 121 -5.40 7.16 -67.61
C GLN A 121 -6.64 7.54 -68.44
N ASP A 122 -6.51 8.52 -69.33
CA ASP A 122 -7.07 8.39 -70.67
C ASP A 122 -6.36 9.37 -71.61
N ALA A 123 -5.62 8.83 -72.57
CA ALA A 123 -5.19 9.56 -73.75
C ALA A 123 -6.34 9.50 -74.77
N PRO A 124 -6.66 10.64 -75.38
CA PRO A 124 -6.67 10.63 -76.83
C PRO A 124 -5.98 11.89 -77.39
N GLY A 125 -5.07 11.68 -78.34
CA GLY A 125 -4.58 12.76 -79.19
C GLY A 125 -5.70 13.40 -80.00
N PRO A 126 -5.47 14.65 -80.45
CA PRO A 126 -5.54 14.87 -81.89
C PRO A 126 -4.33 15.65 -82.41
N ALA A 127 -3.95 15.29 -83.63
CA ALA A 127 -2.98 16.01 -84.45
C ALA A 127 -3.46 17.43 -84.78
N GLN A 128 -2.54 18.39 -84.93
CA GLN A 128 -2.40 19.24 -86.13
C GLN A 128 -1.22 20.24 -86.05
N ASP A 129 -0.33 20.10 -87.01
CA ASP A 129 0.40 21.09 -87.85
C ASP A 129 0.35 22.59 -87.49
N ALA A 130 1.52 23.23 -87.36
CA ALA A 130 1.90 24.43 -88.15
C ALA A 130 3.24 25.07 -87.70
N SER A 131 4.07 25.36 -88.71
CA SER A 131 5.33 26.18 -88.78
C SER A 131 6.66 25.53 -88.44
#